data_AF-A0A8H3EN25-F1
#
_entry.id   AF-A0A8H3EN25-F1
#
_cell.length_a   1.000
_cell.length_b   1.000
_cell.length_c   1.000
_cell.angle_alpha   90.00
_cell.angle_beta   90.00
_cell.angle_gamma   90.00
#
_symmetry.space_group_name_H-M   'P 1'
#
loop_
_entity.id
_entity.type
_entity.pdbx_description
1 polymer ?
#
loop_
_entity_poly.entity_id
_entity_poly.type
_entity_poly.pdbx_seq_one_letter_code
_entity_poly.pdbx_strand_id
1 'polypeptide(L)'
;MSADDTSVAILQKFNNAVPQAQLHFHQKVTANNSAHGGIHPIVSLQSHQENLAALISEALHVMPHTGSSKPDFISVTRGPGMRSCLTTGLDTAKGLAVAWRIPLVGVNHMQAHALTPRLVTALSGSSPNAAPAFPFLSLLVSGGHTLLVHSRDLTDHMILAATTDIAIGDCIDKIARLVLPPDILKEGGEMMYGRLLERFAFPNGSADYSYTAPTARAEEIARKTTKWGWALVPPLAETRSGSKSKAMEFTFSGLGSAVKRICERNERMDDEERRDLARESMRLAFEHLAGRVGWALRDLKEKGSRVGTLIGSGGVASNAYLRTVLGSFLTARGFKDVKLTFPPVELCADNAAMIAWTGIEMYENGWENDLKCRALRKWSIDLNAEDGGILGVDCWRKRDI
;
A
#
# COMPACT_ATOMS: atom_id res chain seq x y z
N MET A 1 -7.90 8.67 -8.32
CA MET A 1 -8.09 10.12 -8.05
C MET A 1 -8.24 10.41 -6.55
N SER A 2 -7.45 9.77 -5.68
CA SER A 2 -7.35 10.10 -4.24
C SER A 2 -6.16 11.00 -3.93
N ALA A 3 -5.12 10.95 -4.79
CA ALA A 3 -3.83 11.62 -4.69
C ALA A 3 -3.56 12.43 -5.97
N ASP A 4 -2.45 12.15 -6.67
CA ASP A 4 -1.98 12.85 -7.88
C ASP A 4 -2.15 12.05 -9.18
N ASP A 5 -2.60 10.81 -9.08
CA ASP A 5 -2.83 9.91 -10.21
C ASP A 5 -4.29 9.93 -10.71
N THR A 6 -4.47 10.37 -11.96
CA THR A 6 -5.71 10.17 -12.72
C THR A 6 -5.65 8.79 -13.36
N SER A 7 -6.55 7.87 -13.00
CA SER A 7 -6.54 6.52 -13.55
C SER A 7 -7.95 6.06 -13.89
N VAL A 8 -8.08 5.33 -15.00
CA VAL A 8 -9.31 4.73 -15.50
C VAL A 8 -9.02 3.30 -15.91
N ALA A 9 -9.96 2.39 -15.63
CA ALA A 9 -9.85 0.99 -16.01
C ALA A 9 -11.21 0.43 -16.45
N ILE A 10 -11.18 -0.52 -17.38
CA ILE A 10 -12.32 -1.39 -17.73
C ILE A 10 -11.92 -2.81 -17.38
N LEU A 11 -12.62 -3.39 -16.40
CA LEU A 11 -12.38 -4.72 -15.90
C LEU A 11 -13.65 -5.55 -16.10
N GLN A 12 -13.51 -6.70 -16.73
CA GLN A 12 -14.57 -7.68 -16.87
C GLN A 12 -14.23 -8.90 -16.03
N LYS A 13 -15.18 -9.39 -15.23
CA LYS A 13 -15.07 -10.67 -14.53
C LYS A 13 -15.97 -11.69 -15.23
N PHE A 14 -15.46 -12.91 -15.39
CA PHE A 14 -16.19 -14.02 -15.97
C PHE A 14 -16.66 -14.97 -14.87
N ASN A 15 -17.94 -15.35 -14.92
CA ASN A 15 -18.56 -16.30 -14.00
C ASN A 15 -18.23 -17.74 -14.40
N ASN A 16 -16.95 -18.11 -14.25
CA ASN A 16 -16.44 -19.45 -14.49
C ASN A 16 -16.23 -20.19 -13.14
N ALA A 17 -16.00 -21.50 -13.19
CA ALA A 17 -15.66 -22.30 -12.01
C ALA A 17 -14.39 -21.80 -11.29
N VAL A 18 -13.52 -21.08 -12.02
CA VAL A 18 -12.38 -20.32 -11.48
C VAL A 18 -12.65 -18.84 -11.70
N PRO A 19 -12.55 -17.97 -10.67
CA PRO A 19 -12.70 -16.54 -10.86
C PRO A 19 -11.65 -16.04 -11.85
N GLN A 20 -12.10 -15.59 -13.02
CA GLN A 20 -11.24 -15.05 -14.06
C GLN A 20 -11.65 -13.62 -14.35
N ALA A 21 -10.68 -12.74 -14.49
CA ALA A 21 -10.91 -11.36 -14.89
C ALA A 21 -10.01 -10.97 -16.05
N GLN A 22 -10.49 -10.04 -16.87
CA GLN A 22 -9.73 -9.45 -17.97
C GLN A 22 -9.77 -7.93 -17.85
N LEU A 23 -8.59 -7.32 -17.88
CA LEU A 23 -8.39 -5.88 -17.88
C LEU A 23 -8.32 -5.40 -19.34
N HIS A 24 -9.42 -4.84 -19.85
CA HIS A 24 -9.54 -4.38 -21.24
C HIS A 24 -8.91 -3.02 -21.46
N PHE A 25 -8.99 -2.16 -20.44
CA PHE A 25 -8.36 -0.85 -20.43
C PHE A 25 -7.74 -0.61 -19.05
N HIS A 26 -6.54 -0.06 -19.03
CA HIS A 26 -5.92 0.48 -17.83
C HIS A 26 -4.88 1.50 -18.21
N GLN A 27 -5.17 2.76 -17.90
CA GLN A 27 -4.22 3.85 -18.08
C GLN A 27 -4.20 4.77 -16.87
N LYS A 28 -3.11 5.52 -16.77
CA LYS A 28 -2.85 6.44 -15.69
C LYS A 28 -2.04 7.63 -16.17
N VAL A 29 -2.41 8.82 -15.70
CA VAL A 29 -1.67 10.07 -15.88
C VAL A 29 -1.34 10.62 -14.49
N THR A 30 -0.04 10.74 -14.19
CA THR A 30 0.47 11.29 -12.94
C THR A 30 0.65 12.80 -13.09
N ALA A 31 0.10 13.58 -12.15
CA ALA A 31 0.27 15.03 -12.15
C ALA A 31 1.75 15.41 -11.94
N ASN A 32 2.25 16.37 -12.74
CA ASN A 32 3.62 16.85 -12.61
C ASN A 32 3.75 17.81 -11.41
N ASN A 33 4.14 17.25 -10.27
CA ASN A 33 4.34 17.99 -9.02
C ASN A 33 5.79 18.41 -8.77
N SER A 34 6.66 18.32 -9.78
CA SER A 34 8.11 18.51 -9.67
C SER A 34 8.53 19.80 -8.96
N ALA A 35 7.93 20.93 -9.36
CA ALA A 35 8.23 22.25 -8.81
C ALA A 35 7.92 22.40 -7.30
N HIS A 36 7.14 21.49 -6.72
CA HIS A 36 6.68 21.56 -5.33
C HIS A 36 7.39 20.55 -4.41
N GLY A 37 8.24 19.66 -4.95
CA GLY A 37 8.97 18.66 -4.16
C GLY A 37 8.08 17.62 -3.47
N GLY A 38 6.81 17.49 -3.89
CA GLY A 38 5.81 16.60 -3.33
C GLY A 38 4.41 16.91 -3.89
N ILE A 39 3.43 16.05 -3.59
CA ILE A 39 2.06 16.18 -4.13
C ILE A 39 1.46 17.55 -3.78
N HIS A 40 1.21 18.37 -4.79
CA HIS A 40 0.57 19.67 -4.64
C HIS A 40 -0.93 19.57 -4.96
N PRO A 41 -1.84 19.91 -4.02
CA PRO A 41 -3.27 19.64 -4.19
C PRO A 41 -3.92 20.30 -5.41
N ILE A 42 -3.51 21.52 -5.75
CA ILE A 42 -4.11 22.27 -6.87
C ILE A 42 -3.65 21.71 -8.22
N VAL A 43 -2.36 21.38 -8.33
CA VAL A 43 -1.79 20.79 -9.56
C VAL A 43 -2.40 19.41 -9.81
N SER A 44 -2.57 18.62 -8.75
CA SER A 44 -3.23 17.31 -8.81
C SER A 44 -4.69 17.43 -9.24
N LEU A 45 -5.43 18.40 -8.69
CA LEU A 45 -6.81 18.69 -9.08
C LEU A 45 -6.93 19.09 -10.56
N GLN A 46 -6.10 20.02 -11.02
CA GLN A 46 -6.08 20.48 -12.41
C GLN A 46 -5.80 19.32 -13.36
N SER A 47 -4.79 18.51 -13.06
CA SER A 47 -4.47 17.30 -13.83
C SER A 47 -5.67 16.33 -13.88
N HIS A 48 -6.38 16.10 -12.78
CA HIS A 48 -7.59 15.27 -12.82
C HIS A 48 -8.69 15.85 -13.71
N GLN A 49 -8.93 17.17 -13.65
CA GLN A 49 -9.96 17.83 -14.45
C GLN A 49 -9.63 17.81 -15.96
N GLU A 50 -8.35 17.95 -16.31
CA GLU A 50 -7.88 17.94 -17.70
C GLU A 50 -7.89 16.55 -18.32
N ASN A 51 -7.48 15.52 -17.57
CA ASN A 51 -7.18 14.21 -18.15
C ASN A 51 -8.32 13.19 -18.00
N LEU A 52 -9.20 13.33 -17.01
CA LEU A 52 -10.20 12.30 -16.70
C LEU A 52 -11.13 11.99 -17.87
N ALA A 53 -11.70 13.03 -18.49
CA ALA A 53 -12.67 12.85 -19.57
C ALA A 53 -12.04 12.19 -20.80
N ALA A 54 -10.80 12.54 -21.14
CA ALA A 54 -10.05 11.94 -22.25
C ALA A 54 -9.80 10.45 -21.98
N LEU A 55 -9.31 10.10 -20.79
CA LEU A 55 -9.08 8.70 -20.40
C LEU A 55 -10.37 7.87 -20.41
N ILE A 56 -11.50 8.43 -19.95
CA ILE A 56 -12.81 7.77 -20.03
C ILE A 56 -13.21 7.56 -21.49
N SER A 57 -13.03 8.58 -22.35
CA SER A 57 -13.32 8.45 -23.78
C SER A 57 -12.51 7.32 -24.40
N GLU A 58 -11.20 7.28 -24.19
CA GLU A 58 -10.33 6.19 -24.68
C GLU A 58 -10.76 4.83 -24.16
N ALA A 59 -11.08 4.72 -22.87
CA ALA A 59 -11.57 3.48 -22.27
C ALA A 59 -12.83 2.97 -22.99
N LEU A 60 -13.80 3.85 -23.25
CA LEU A 60 -15.05 3.47 -23.90
C LEU A 60 -14.87 2.96 -25.33
N HIS A 61 -13.84 3.40 -26.06
CA HIS A 61 -13.56 2.90 -27.41
C HIS A 61 -13.13 1.42 -27.42
N VAL A 62 -12.51 0.94 -26.34
CA VAL A 62 -12.05 -0.45 -26.22
C VAL A 62 -12.96 -1.32 -25.35
N MET A 63 -14.10 -0.78 -24.89
CA MET A 63 -15.03 -1.52 -24.06
C MET A 63 -15.60 -2.72 -24.84
N PRO A 64 -15.59 -3.94 -24.25
CA PRO A 64 -16.10 -5.11 -24.94
C PRO A 64 -17.60 -4.96 -25.24
N HIS A 65 -17.99 -5.34 -26.46
CA HIS A 65 -19.37 -5.22 -26.93
C HIS A 65 -20.16 -6.49 -26.59
N THR A 66 -20.47 -6.71 -25.31
CA THR A 66 -21.23 -7.88 -24.83
C THR A 66 -22.74 -7.66 -24.89
N GLY A 67 -23.27 -7.24 -26.04
CA GLY A 67 -24.71 -7.02 -26.26
C GLY A 67 -25.30 -5.75 -25.61
N SER A 68 -24.50 -5.01 -24.84
CA SER A 68 -24.82 -3.71 -24.24
C SER A 68 -23.72 -2.72 -24.58
N SER A 69 -24.08 -1.47 -24.90
CA SER A 69 -23.14 -0.36 -25.11
C SER A 69 -22.76 0.37 -23.80
N LYS A 70 -23.13 -0.20 -22.65
CA LYS A 70 -22.85 0.34 -21.30
C LYS A 70 -22.34 -0.77 -20.37
N PRO A 71 -21.52 -0.42 -19.36
CA PRO A 71 -21.07 -1.37 -18.34
C PRO A 71 -22.22 -1.72 -17.37
N ASP A 72 -22.04 -2.79 -16.59
CA ASP A 72 -23.03 -3.23 -15.59
C ASP A 72 -23.17 -2.26 -14.41
N PHE A 73 -22.06 -1.62 -14.00
CA PHE A 73 -22.00 -0.61 -12.96
C PHE A 73 -20.73 0.24 -13.11
N ILE A 74 -20.62 1.31 -12.32
CA ILE A 74 -19.41 2.13 -12.21
C ILE A 74 -18.89 2.05 -10.80
N SER A 75 -17.60 1.77 -10.61
CA SER A 75 -16.93 2.01 -9.33
C SER A 75 -16.01 3.22 -9.37
N VAL A 76 -15.90 3.90 -8.23
CA VAL A 76 -15.08 5.10 -8.09
C VAL A 76 -14.54 5.20 -6.67
N THR A 77 -13.32 5.72 -6.50
CA THR A 77 -12.78 5.98 -5.17
C THR A 77 -13.61 7.07 -4.48
N ARG A 78 -14.26 6.72 -3.37
CA ARG A 78 -15.03 7.69 -2.56
C ARG A 78 -14.19 8.28 -1.42
N GLY A 79 -13.15 7.58 -0.98
CA GLY A 79 -12.18 8.06 0.01
C GLY A 79 -11.32 6.92 0.57
N PRO A 80 -10.37 7.20 1.49
CA PRO A 80 -9.90 8.54 1.88
C PRO A 80 -9.08 9.21 0.76
N GLY A 81 -8.79 10.51 0.91
CA GLY A 81 -8.00 11.28 -0.06
C GLY A 81 -8.26 12.78 -0.05
N MET A 82 -7.63 13.50 -0.98
CA MET A 82 -7.88 14.94 -1.16
C MET A 82 -9.31 15.16 -1.66
N ARG A 83 -10.16 15.82 -0.85
CA ARG A 83 -11.59 15.95 -1.12
C ARG A 83 -11.88 16.54 -2.51
N SER A 84 -11.16 17.57 -2.93
CA SER A 84 -11.33 18.18 -4.27
C SER A 84 -11.06 17.18 -5.39
N CYS A 85 -9.97 16.42 -5.29
CA CYS A 85 -9.59 15.38 -6.26
C CYS A 85 -10.61 14.24 -6.31
N LEU A 86 -11.07 13.77 -5.14
CA LEU A 86 -12.10 12.75 -5.03
C LEU A 86 -13.42 13.21 -5.65
N THR A 87 -13.82 14.46 -5.43
CA THR A 87 -15.05 15.04 -5.99
C THR A 87 -15.04 15.01 -7.52
N THR A 88 -13.91 15.33 -8.17
CA THR A 88 -13.80 15.27 -9.64
C THR A 88 -14.17 13.88 -10.17
N GLY A 89 -13.55 12.82 -9.63
CA GLY A 89 -13.87 11.45 -10.06
C GLY A 89 -15.30 11.03 -9.70
N LEU A 90 -15.76 11.36 -8.49
CA LEU A 90 -17.08 10.97 -7.99
C LEU A 90 -18.23 11.62 -8.78
N ASP A 91 -18.13 12.91 -9.08
CA ASP A 91 -19.19 13.63 -9.79
C ASP A 91 -19.25 13.20 -11.27
N THR A 92 -18.10 12.94 -11.91
CA THR A 92 -18.06 12.32 -13.24
C THR A 92 -18.71 10.93 -13.23
N ALA A 93 -18.37 10.09 -12.24
CA ALA A 93 -18.95 8.76 -12.11
C ALA A 93 -20.47 8.79 -11.90
N LYS A 94 -20.98 9.74 -11.10
CA LYS A 94 -22.43 9.97 -10.95
C LYS A 94 -23.09 10.40 -12.25
N GLY A 95 -22.48 11.33 -12.99
CA GLY A 95 -22.99 11.78 -14.29
C GLY A 95 -23.15 10.61 -15.26
N LEU A 96 -22.13 9.75 -15.36
CA LEU A 96 -22.17 8.54 -16.17
C LEU A 96 -23.22 7.52 -15.66
N ALA A 97 -23.28 7.29 -14.35
CA ALA A 97 -24.25 6.37 -13.75
C ALA A 97 -25.71 6.80 -14.02
N VAL A 98 -25.99 8.10 -13.93
CA VAL A 98 -27.30 8.69 -14.27
C VAL A 98 -27.60 8.54 -15.77
N ALA A 99 -26.64 8.90 -16.63
CA ALA A 99 -26.81 8.84 -18.07
C ALA A 99 -27.11 7.42 -18.58
N TRP A 100 -26.39 6.42 -18.05
CA TRP A 100 -26.57 5.01 -18.42
C TRP A 100 -27.63 4.28 -17.60
N ARG A 101 -28.14 4.90 -16.53
CA ARG A 101 -29.06 4.29 -15.56
C ARG A 101 -28.49 2.98 -15.02
N ILE A 102 -27.28 3.04 -14.48
CA ILE A 102 -26.57 1.89 -13.91
C ILE A 102 -26.12 2.19 -12.48
N PRO A 103 -25.89 1.16 -11.66
CA PRO A 103 -25.43 1.33 -10.28
C PRO A 103 -24.07 2.02 -10.17
N LEU A 104 -23.88 2.70 -9.04
CA LEU A 104 -22.63 3.33 -8.63
C LEU A 104 -22.10 2.63 -7.38
N VAL A 105 -20.81 2.34 -7.32
CA VAL A 105 -20.13 1.75 -6.17
C VAL A 105 -18.95 2.63 -5.74
N GLY A 106 -19.10 3.34 -4.64
CA GLY A 106 -18.08 4.12 -3.98
C GLY A 106 -17.15 3.24 -3.16
N VAL A 107 -15.90 3.13 -3.59
CA VAL A 107 -14.89 2.22 -3.04
C VAL A 107 -13.98 2.93 -2.05
N ASN A 108 -13.66 2.25 -0.94
CA ASN A 108 -12.62 2.69 -0.02
C ASN A 108 -11.23 2.39 -0.62
N HIS A 109 -10.38 3.41 -0.68
CA HIS A 109 -9.06 3.32 -1.29
C HIS A 109 -8.14 2.31 -0.60
N MET A 110 -8.15 2.25 0.73
CA MET A 110 -7.31 1.32 1.49
C MET A 110 -7.83 -0.12 1.40
N GLN A 111 -9.14 -0.30 1.29
CA GLN A 111 -9.76 -1.60 1.00
C GLN A 111 -9.30 -2.14 -0.36
N ALA A 112 -9.22 -1.27 -1.38
CA ALA A 112 -8.75 -1.65 -2.70
C ALA A 112 -7.29 -2.13 -2.71
N HIS A 113 -6.41 -1.45 -1.97
CA HIS A 113 -5.04 -1.91 -1.74
C HIS A 113 -4.97 -3.27 -1.05
N ALA A 114 -5.85 -3.55 -0.08
CA ALA A 114 -5.89 -4.82 0.63
C ALA A 114 -6.40 -5.98 -0.26
N LEU A 115 -7.34 -5.72 -1.16
CA LEU A 115 -7.94 -6.73 -2.04
C LEU A 115 -7.19 -6.93 -3.38
N THR A 116 -6.19 -6.10 -3.66
CA THR A 116 -5.38 -6.18 -4.90
C THR A 116 -4.83 -7.58 -5.21
N PRO A 117 -4.35 -8.40 -4.25
CA PRO A 117 -3.88 -9.75 -4.61
C PRO A 117 -4.98 -10.67 -5.15
N ARG A 118 -6.24 -10.44 -4.76
CA ARG A 118 -7.39 -11.20 -5.29
C ARG A 118 -7.64 -10.84 -6.75
N LEU A 119 -7.48 -9.55 -7.11
CA LEU A 119 -7.43 -9.10 -8.51
C LEU A 119 -6.30 -9.81 -9.27
N VAL A 120 -5.08 -9.83 -8.72
CA VAL A 120 -3.93 -10.48 -9.37
C VAL A 120 -4.23 -11.94 -9.65
N THR A 121 -4.79 -12.69 -8.69
CA THR A 121 -5.19 -14.08 -8.92
C THR A 121 -6.21 -14.20 -10.05
N ALA A 122 -7.24 -13.33 -10.07
CA ALA A 122 -8.27 -13.36 -11.09
C ALA A 122 -7.74 -13.03 -12.50
N LEU A 123 -6.81 -12.07 -12.61
CA LEU A 123 -6.14 -11.74 -13.89
C LEU A 123 -5.23 -12.88 -14.38
N SER A 124 -4.63 -13.62 -13.45
CA SER A 124 -3.70 -14.71 -13.77
C SER A 124 -4.42 -16.00 -14.19
N GLY A 125 -5.75 -16.08 -14.07
CA GLY A 125 -6.52 -17.31 -14.30
C GLY A 125 -6.07 -18.47 -13.40
N SER A 126 -5.45 -18.16 -12.26
CA SER A 126 -4.90 -19.18 -11.35
C SER A 126 -6.01 -19.87 -10.56
N SER A 127 -5.76 -21.09 -10.08
CA SER A 127 -6.70 -21.91 -9.29
C SER A 127 -7.44 -21.11 -8.21
N PRO A 128 -8.72 -21.41 -7.87
CA PRO A 128 -9.50 -20.67 -6.86
C PRO A 128 -8.81 -20.56 -5.49
N ASN A 129 -7.97 -21.55 -5.15
CA ASN A 129 -7.19 -21.58 -3.91
C ASN A 129 -5.95 -20.67 -3.93
N ALA A 130 -5.67 -19.98 -5.04
CA ALA A 130 -4.52 -19.10 -5.19
C ALA A 130 -4.76 -17.70 -4.59
N ALA A 131 -6.02 -17.24 -4.58
CA ALA A 131 -6.39 -15.96 -4.00
C ALA A 131 -6.33 -16.04 -2.47
N PRO A 132 -5.89 -14.97 -1.77
CA PRO A 132 -5.96 -14.95 -0.32
C PRO A 132 -7.43 -15.03 0.12
N ALA A 133 -7.77 -16.13 0.78
CA ALA A 133 -9.03 -16.28 1.50
C ALA A 133 -8.98 -15.48 2.79
N PHE A 134 -10.12 -14.97 3.22
CA PHE A 134 -10.26 -14.42 4.56
C PHE A 134 -10.16 -15.54 5.62
N PRO A 135 -9.63 -15.28 6.82
CA PRO A 135 -8.96 -14.04 7.21
C PRO A 135 -7.51 -13.95 6.69
N PHE A 136 -7.06 -12.73 6.38
CA PHE A 136 -5.67 -12.45 6.00
C PHE A 136 -5.14 -11.17 6.65
N LEU A 137 -3.81 -11.05 6.73
CA LEU A 137 -3.13 -9.81 7.09
C LEU A 137 -2.69 -9.05 5.84
N SER A 138 -2.79 -7.73 5.89
CA SER A 138 -2.25 -6.82 4.87
C SER A 138 -1.29 -5.83 5.52
N LEU A 139 -0.04 -5.82 5.05
CA LEU A 139 0.96 -4.82 5.35
C LEU A 139 0.94 -3.79 4.21
N LEU A 140 0.28 -2.67 4.44
CA LEU A 140 0.10 -1.58 3.47
C LEU A 140 1.23 -0.55 3.68
N VAL A 141 2.24 -0.58 2.82
CA VAL A 141 3.48 0.22 2.94
C VAL A 141 3.74 1.04 1.67
N SER A 142 3.37 2.31 1.72
CA SER A 142 3.54 3.29 0.64
C SER A 142 4.28 4.54 1.11
N GLY A 143 4.40 5.54 0.24
CA GLY A 143 4.94 6.86 0.60
C GLY A 143 4.11 7.58 1.67
N GLY A 144 2.80 7.32 1.72
CA GLY A 144 1.87 8.00 2.64
C GLY A 144 1.23 7.12 3.71
N HIS A 145 1.35 5.79 3.61
CA HIS A 145 0.70 4.86 4.54
C HIS A 145 1.67 3.80 5.04
N THR A 146 1.53 3.46 6.32
CA THR A 146 2.18 2.29 6.93
C THR A 146 1.22 1.69 7.93
N LEU A 147 0.47 0.69 7.48
CA LEU A 147 -0.61 0.06 8.24
C LEU A 147 -0.44 -1.46 8.22
N LEU A 148 -0.79 -2.12 9.32
CA LEU A 148 -1.01 -3.55 9.40
C LEU A 148 -2.50 -3.78 9.65
N VAL A 149 -3.17 -4.39 8.69
CA VAL A 149 -4.62 -4.56 8.68
C VAL A 149 -4.96 -6.05 8.75
N HIS A 150 -5.87 -6.42 9.65
CA HIS A 150 -6.48 -7.74 9.68
C HIS A 150 -7.83 -7.69 9.00
N SER A 151 -7.98 -8.43 7.91
CA SER A 151 -9.22 -8.50 7.14
C SER A 151 -9.90 -9.83 7.44
N ARG A 152 -11.07 -9.79 8.09
CA ARG A 152 -11.87 -10.96 8.47
C ARG A 152 -12.91 -11.32 7.41
N ASP A 153 -13.37 -10.33 6.67
CA ASP A 153 -14.27 -10.46 5.52
C ASP A 153 -14.14 -9.20 4.62
N LEU A 154 -14.90 -9.14 3.54
CA LEU A 154 -14.94 -8.04 2.57
C LEU A 154 -15.22 -6.68 3.19
N THR A 155 -15.98 -6.62 4.27
CA THR A 155 -16.38 -5.37 4.94
C THR A 155 -15.89 -5.25 6.38
N ASP A 156 -15.18 -6.27 6.87
CA ASP A 156 -14.68 -6.36 8.23
C ASP A 156 -13.15 -6.33 8.24
N HIS A 157 -12.62 -5.13 8.47
CA HIS A 157 -11.20 -4.88 8.61
C HIS A 157 -10.89 -4.19 9.93
N MET A 158 -9.75 -4.51 10.52
CA MET A 158 -9.24 -3.89 11.75
C MET A 158 -7.79 -3.45 11.54
N ILE A 159 -7.46 -2.21 11.90
CA ILE A 159 -6.06 -1.77 11.89
C ILE A 159 -5.42 -2.30 13.17
N LEU A 160 -4.52 -3.26 13.01
CA LEU A 160 -3.76 -3.81 14.13
C LEU A 160 -2.59 -2.91 14.51
N ALA A 161 -1.94 -2.28 13.53
CA ALA A 161 -0.89 -1.30 13.78
C ALA A 161 -0.90 -0.20 12.71
N ALA A 162 -0.55 1.02 13.11
CA ALA A 162 -0.39 2.17 12.22
C ALA A 162 0.86 2.97 12.61
N THR A 163 1.40 3.74 11.67
CA THR A 163 2.44 4.72 12.00
C THR A 163 1.88 5.87 12.82
N THR A 164 2.64 6.31 13.83
CA THR A 164 2.34 7.46 14.67
C THR A 164 3.06 8.73 14.24
N ASP A 165 4.00 8.62 13.29
CA ASP A 165 4.77 9.75 12.75
C ASP A 165 4.71 9.85 11.21
N ILE A 166 5.72 9.36 10.51
CA ILE A 166 5.83 9.36 9.06
C ILE A 166 5.62 7.95 8.53
N ALA A 167 5.22 7.80 7.26
CA ALA A 167 5.20 6.49 6.62
C ALA A 167 6.62 5.99 6.34
N ILE A 168 6.79 4.67 6.19
CA ILE A 168 8.08 4.07 5.88
C ILE A 168 8.62 4.53 4.52
N GLY A 169 7.77 4.77 3.52
CA GLY A 169 8.20 5.30 2.23
C GLY A 169 8.82 6.69 2.36
N ASP A 170 8.16 7.62 3.06
CA ASP A 170 8.71 8.95 3.35
C ASP A 170 10.02 8.87 4.17
N CYS A 171 10.11 7.96 5.13
CA CYS A 171 11.37 7.72 5.86
C CYS A 171 12.51 7.30 4.93
N ILE A 172 12.25 6.31 4.07
CA ILE A 172 13.23 5.78 3.12
C ILE A 172 13.65 6.86 2.12
N ASP A 173 12.71 7.66 1.60
CA ASP A 173 13.00 8.74 0.67
C ASP A 173 13.86 9.83 1.32
N LYS A 174 13.58 10.19 2.58
CA LYS A 174 14.41 11.12 3.36
C LYS A 174 15.83 10.59 3.58
N ILE A 175 15.95 9.30 3.92
CA ILE A 175 17.24 8.64 4.09
C ILE A 175 18.01 8.62 2.77
N ALA A 176 17.34 8.30 1.67
CA ALA A 176 17.94 8.27 0.34
C ALA A 176 18.54 9.62 -0.05
N ARG A 177 17.83 10.73 0.20
CA ARG A 177 18.35 12.09 -0.04
C ARG A 177 19.58 12.46 0.77
N LEU A 178 19.78 11.82 1.93
CA LEU A 178 20.94 12.06 2.80
C LEU A 178 22.14 11.17 2.46
N VAL A 179 21.86 9.92 2.06
CA VAL A 179 22.88 8.87 1.91
C VAL A 179 23.39 8.79 0.48
N LEU A 180 22.54 8.97 -0.53
CA LEU A 180 22.94 8.82 -1.92
C LEU A 180 23.95 9.90 -2.34
N PRO A 181 25.00 9.53 -3.10
CA PRO A 181 25.90 10.49 -3.71
C PRO A 181 25.16 11.49 -4.63
N PRO A 182 25.64 12.74 -4.77
CA PRO A 182 25.01 13.76 -5.60
C PRO A 182 24.77 13.34 -7.06
N ASP A 183 25.66 12.54 -7.63
CA ASP A 183 25.55 12.11 -9.02
C ASP A 183 24.40 11.11 -9.22
N ILE A 184 24.20 10.19 -8.27
CA ILE A 184 23.08 9.23 -8.28
C ILE A 184 21.74 9.94 -8.03
N LEU A 185 21.74 10.97 -7.19
CA LEU A 185 20.53 11.78 -6.96
C LEU A 185 20.08 12.51 -8.23
N LYS A 186 21.01 12.96 -9.08
CA LYS A 186 20.70 13.61 -10.36
C LYS A 186 20.15 12.61 -11.40
N GLU A 187 20.66 11.38 -11.42
CA GLU A 187 20.17 10.31 -12.31
C GLU A 187 18.76 9.82 -11.96
N GLY A 188 18.38 9.97 -10.70
CA GLY A 188 17.20 9.33 -10.12
C GLY A 188 15.83 9.77 -10.63
N GLY A 189 15.73 10.95 -11.26
CA GLY A 189 14.45 11.63 -11.40
C GLY A 189 13.79 11.89 -10.03
N GLU A 190 12.64 12.56 -10.02
CA GLU A 190 12.16 13.18 -8.78
C GLU A 190 11.28 12.31 -7.86
N MET A 191 10.97 11.05 -8.21
CA MET A 191 9.81 10.37 -7.58
C MET A 191 10.06 8.95 -7.06
N MET A 192 11.27 8.38 -7.12
CA MET A 192 11.52 6.96 -6.74
C MET A 192 12.78 6.75 -5.88
N TYR A 193 13.02 7.62 -4.90
CA TYR A 193 14.26 7.58 -4.09
C TYR A 193 14.46 6.25 -3.33
N GLY A 194 13.39 5.64 -2.81
CA GLY A 194 13.52 4.33 -2.17
C GLY A 194 14.03 3.21 -3.08
N ARG A 195 13.68 3.21 -4.37
CA ARG A 195 14.22 2.23 -5.34
C ARG A 195 15.70 2.50 -5.62
N LEU A 196 16.08 3.77 -5.71
CA LEU A 196 17.49 4.17 -5.91
C LEU A 196 18.33 3.79 -4.70
N LEU A 197 17.81 3.98 -3.49
CA LEU A 197 18.49 3.59 -2.26
C LEU A 197 18.75 2.07 -2.21
N GLU A 198 17.75 1.27 -2.59
CA GLU A 198 17.90 -0.19 -2.69
C GLU A 198 19.00 -0.57 -3.68
N ARG A 199 18.95 -0.02 -4.89
CA ARG A 199 19.95 -0.31 -5.94
C ARG A 199 21.36 0.13 -5.54
N PHE A 200 21.48 1.27 -4.89
CA PHE A 200 22.77 1.78 -4.40
C PHE A 200 23.33 0.89 -3.29
N ALA A 201 22.50 0.50 -2.32
CA ALA A 201 22.88 -0.37 -1.22
C ALA A 201 23.27 -1.78 -1.69
N PHE A 202 22.60 -2.30 -2.72
CA PHE A 202 22.75 -3.68 -3.20
C PHE A 202 22.97 -3.69 -4.73
N PRO A 203 24.18 -3.32 -5.21
CA PRO A 203 24.47 -3.23 -6.64
C PRO A 203 24.29 -4.55 -7.41
N ASN A 204 24.46 -5.71 -6.75
CA ASN A 204 24.24 -7.04 -7.35
C ASN A 204 22.86 -7.63 -6.97
N GLY A 205 21.95 -6.81 -6.43
CA GLY A 205 20.61 -7.24 -6.04
C GLY A 205 20.63 -8.31 -4.95
N SER A 206 19.88 -9.41 -5.16
CA SER A 206 19.70 -10.46 -4.15
C SER A 206 20.98 -11.19 -3.76
N ALA A 207 22.03 -11.16 -4.60
CA ALA A 207 23.33 -11.71 -4.26
C ALA A 207 24.01 -10.96 -3.09
N ASP A 208 23.67 -9.68 -2.90
CA ASP A 208 24.21 -8.85 -1.82
C ASP A 208 23.36 -8.90 -0.54
N TYR A 209 22.21 -9.58 -0.54
CA TYR A 209 21.32 -9.67 0.61
C TYR A 209 21.87 -10.62 1.68
N SER A 210 22.94 -10.22 2.35
CA SER A 210 23.43 -10.87 3.56
C SER A 210 22.58 -10.43 4.75
N TYR A 211 21.54 -11.21 5.06
CA TYR A 211 20.62 -10.91 6.16
C TYR A 211 20.39 -12.12 7.07
N THR A 212 20.69 -11.95 8.35
CA THR A 212 20.41 -12.93 9.41
C THR A 212 19.31 -12.39 10.31
N ALA A 213 18.15 -13.05 10.30
CA ALA A 213 17.00 -12.62 11.08
C ALA A 213 17.20 -12.83 12.59
N PRO A 214 16.76 -11.88 13.44
CA PRO A 214 16.82 -12.04 14.89
C PRO A 214 15.79 -13.08 15.38
N THR A 215 16.27 -14.09 16.10
CA THR A 215 15.43 -15.18 16.62
C THR A 215 14.63 -14.75 17.86
N ALA A 216 15.15 -13.80 18.63
CA ALA A 216 14.55 -13.26 19.83
C ALA A 216 14.42 -11.73 19.80
N ARG A 217 13.49 -11.18 20.60
CA ARG A 217 13.30 -9.72 20.72
C ARG A 217 14.55 -9.03 21.26
N ALA A 218 15.34 -9.69 22.11
CA ALA A 218 16.60 -9.14 22.64
C ALA A 218 17.63 -8.87 21.52
N GLU A 219 17.72 -9.76 20.53
CA GLU A 219 18.60 -9.58 19.36
C GLU A 219 18.09 -8.48 18.42
N GLU A 220 16.77 -8.39 18.25
CA GLU A 220 16.09 -7.39 17.41
C GLU A 220 16.32 -5.96 17.92
N ILE A 221 16.32 -5.74 19.25
CA ILE A 221 16.54 -4.42 19.84
C ILE A 221 18.01 -4.13 20.18
N ALA A 222 18.91 -5.09 19.92
CA ALA A 222 20.32 -4.93 20.24
C ALA A 222 20.93 -3.80 19.40
N ARG A 223 21.56 -2.84 20.07
CA ARG A 223 22.36 -1.81 19.40
C ARG A 223 23.66 -2.45 18.92
N LYS A 224 23.93 -2.34 17.61
CA LYS A 224 25.15 -2.85 16.98
C LYS A 224 25.98 -1.67 16.47
N THR A 225 27.22 -1.58 16.92
CA THR A 225 28.20 -0.62 16.39
C THR A 225 28.80 -1.19 15.12
N THR A 226 28.80 -0.41 14.05
CA THR A 226 29.37 -0.80 12.76
C THR A 226 30.89 -0.63 12.76
N LYS A 227 31.57 -1.17 11.73
CA LYS A 227 33.01 -0.98 11.52
C LYS A 227 33.42 0.50 11.39
N TRP A 228 32.47 1.37 11.08
CA TRP A 228 32.62 2.81 10.93
C TRP A 228 32.46 3.58 12.25
N GLY A 229 32.21 2.90 13.38
CA GLY A 229 32.13 3.50 14.71
C GLY A 229 30.80 4.15 15.06
N TRP A 230 29.83 4.22 14.13
CA TRP A 230 28.47 4.64 14.41
C TRP A 230 27.53 3.45 14.65
N ALA A 231 26.36 3.74 15.23
CA ALA A 231 25.33 2.75 15.50
C ALA A 231 23.96 3.41 15.34
N LEU A 232 23.03 2.71 14.68
CA LEU A 232 21.63 3.09 14.64
C LEU A 232 20.85 2.37 15.76
N VAL A 233 19.84 3.04 16.30
CA VAL A 233 18.99 2.50 17.36
C VAL A 233 17.71 1.95 16.73
N PRO A 234 17.33 0.68 16.98
CA PRO A 234 16.08 0.14 16.49
C PRO A 234 14.87 0.96 16.99
N PRO A 235 13.86 1.23 16.15
CA PRO A 235 12.68 1.97 16.59
C PRO A 235 11.96 1.27 17.75
N LEU A 236 11.57 2.05 18.77
CA LEU A 236 10.94 1.55 20.01
C LEU A 236 11.79 0.48 20.74
N ALA A 237 13.12 0.56 20.71
CA ALA A 237 14.01 -0.28 21.52
C ALA A 237 13.95 0.03 23.02
N GLU A 238 13.73 1.30 23.38
CA GLU A 238 13.81 1.81 24.77
C GLU A 238 12.51 1.68 25.57
N THR A 239 11.45 1.08 25.04
CA THR A 239 10.24 0.76 25.82
C THR A 239 10.55 -0.37 26.80
N ARG A 240 11.34 -0.05 27.84
CA ARG A 240 11.52 -0.86 29.05
C ARG A 240 10.17 -0.92 29.76
N SER A 241 9.68 -2.13 30.01
CA SER A 241 8.67 -2.45 31.02
C SER A 241 7.29 -1.77 30.88
N GLY A 242 6.26 -2.57 30.61
CA GLY A 242 4.95 -2.35 31.22
C GLY A 242 3.83 -1.73 30.39
N SER A 243 4.10 -0.95 29.33
CA SER A 243 3.00 -0.43 28.49
C SER A 243 2.81 -1.28 27.24
N LYS A 244 1.83 -2.20 27.28
CA LYS A 244 1.25 -2.84 26.08
C LYS A 244 0.89 -1.82 24.98
N SER A 245 0.75 -0.53 25.31
CA SER A 245 0.16 0.48 24.42
C SER A 245 0.97 0.84 23.18
N LYS A 246 2.30 0.65 23.14
CA LYS A 246 3.13 1.02 21.96
C LYS A 246 3.67 -0.16 21.14
N ALA A 247 3.38 -1.39 21.55
CA ALA A 247 3.87 -2.57 20.83
C ALA A 247 3.31 -2.62 19.40
N MET A 248 2.06 -2.20 19.22
CA MET A 248 1.37 -2.21 17.94
C MET A 248 1.37 -0.84 17.24
N GLU A 249 2.45 -0.08 17.41
CA GLU A 249 2.68 1.18 16.70
C GLU A 249 3.90 1.05 15.77
N PHE A 250 3.84 1.77 14.63
CA PHE A 250 5.01 2.04 13.79
C PHE A 250 5.55 3.46 14.05
N THR A 251 6.86 3.64 13.89
CA THR A 251 7.54 4.94 14.01
C THR A 251 8.85 4.87 13.25
N PHE A 252 9.15 5.92 12.49
CA PHE A 252 10.31 5.97 11.61
C PHE A 252 11.08 7.31 11.67
N SER A 253 10.50 8.36 12.28
CA SER A 253 11.13 9.69 12.35
C SER A 253 12.48 9.69 13.07
N GLY A 254 12.62 8.87 14.12
CA GLY A 254 13.85 8.72 14.88
C GLY A 254 15.00 8.14 14.05
N LEU A 255 14.70 7.22 13.12
CA LEU A 255 15.68 6.60 12.25
C LEU A 255 16.27 7.63 11.27
N GLY A 256 15.42 8.38 10.56
CA GLY A 256 15.88 9.43 9.64
C GLY A 256 16.72 10.50 10.35
N SER A 257 16.33 10.88 11.56
CA SER A 257 17.10 11.83 12.38
C SER A 257 18.47 11.29 12.80
N ALA A 258 18.58 9.99 13.08
CA ALA A 258 19.85 9.35 13.41
C ALA A 258 20.78 9.28 12.19
N VAL A 259 20.25 8.91 11.02
CA VAL A 259 20.98 8.90 9.74
C VAL A 259 21.52 10.31 9.43
N LYS A 260 20.67 11.34 9.54
CA LYS A 260 21.08 12.73 9.31
C LYS A 260 22.29 13.14 10.16
N ARG A 261 22.25 12.84 11.47
CA ARG A 261 23.38 13.15 12.38
C ARG A 261 24.67 12.40 12.02
N ILE A 262 24.57 11.19 11.49
CA ILE A 262 25.75 10.43 11.03
C ILE A 262 26.35 11.13 9.80
N CYS A 263 25.52 11.46 8.80
CA CYS A 263 25.97 12.18 7.61
C CYS A 263 26.58 13.55 7.93
N GLU A 264 26.00 14.33 8.85
CA GLU A 264 26.52 15.65 9.25
C GLU A 264 27.86 15.57 9.98
N ARG A 265 28.16 14.46 10.67
CA ARG A 265 29.45 14.25 11.35
C ARG A 265 30.54 13.77 10.42
N ASN A 266 30.17 13.24 9.26
CA ASN A 266 31.10 12.68 8.27
C ASN A 266 30.76 13.20 6.87
N GLU A 267 31.15 14.44 6.59
CA GLU A 267 30.90 15.09 5.30
C GLU A 267 31.61 14.40 4.12
N ARG A 268 32.68 13.65 4.39
CA ARG A 268 33.50 12.94 3.38
C ARG A 268 33.28 11.42 3.41
N MET A 269 32.09 10.99 3.80
CA MET A 269 31.70 9.58 3.79
C MET A 269 31.84 8.99 2.39
N ASP A 270 32.63 7.92 2.27
CA ASP A 270 32.83 7.20 1.01
C ASP A 270 31.60 6.35 0.63
N ASP A 271 31.62 5.81 -0.58
CA ASP A 271 30.50 5.02 -1.09
C ASP A 271 30.29 3.70 -0.31
N GLU A 272 31.33 3.13 0.29
CA GLU A 272 31.21 1.89 1.05
C GLU A 272 30.47 2.14 2.37
N GLU A 273 30.85 3.19 3.10
CA GLU A 273 30.19 3.60 4.33
C GLU A 273 28.74 4.06 4.07
N ARG A 274 28.50 4.79 2.96
CA ARG A 274 27.13 5.16 2.53
C ARG A 274 26.28 3.92 2.26
N ARG A 275 26.83 2.91 1.58
CA ARG A 275 26.11 1.65 1.33
C ARG A 275 25.77 0.95 2.64
N ASP A 276 26.72 0.85 3.57
CA ASP A 276 26.47 0.24 4.87
C ASP A 276 25.42 1.01 5.69
N LEU A 277 25.44 2.34 5.64
CA LEU A 277 24.41 3.18 6.27
C LEU A 277 23.02 2.96 5.64
N ALA A 278 22.94 2.85 4.31
CA ALA A 278 21.70 2.52 3.61
C ALA A 278 21.17 1.13 3.99
N ARG A 279 22.05 0.11 4.01
CA ARG A 279 21.70 -1.27 4.38
C ARG A 279 21.19 -1.36 5.81
N GLU A 280 21.92 -0.79 6.77
CA GLU A 280 21.53 -0.80 8.17
C GLU A 280 20.22 -0.02 8.41
N SER A 281 20.03 1.10 7.72
CA SER A 281 18.78 1.86 7.78
C SER A 281 17.58 1.04 7.29
N MET A 282 17.70 0.42 6.10
CA MET A 282 16.63 -0.44 5.56
C MET A 282 16.40 -1.66 6.44
N ARG A 283 17.46 -2.30 6.95
CA ARG A 283 17.37 -3.45 7.87
C ARG A 283 16.52 -3.09 9.08
N LEU A 284 16.83 -1.99 9.77
CA LEU A 284 16.10 -1.59 10.98
C LEU A 284 14.66 -1.18 10.67
N ALA A 285 14.40 -0.48 9.56
CA ALA A 285 13.05 -0.11 9.16
C ALA A 285 12.18 -1.35 8.84
N PHE A 286 12.75 -2.34 8.15
CA PHE A 286 12.06 -3.56 7.75
C PHE A 286 11.93 -4.58 8.89
N GLU A 287 12.92 -4.71 9.77
CA GLU A 287 12.81 -5.48 11.01
C GLU A 287 11.71 -4.92 11.91
N HIS A 288 11.57 -3.59 11.98
CA HIS A 288 10.49 -2.94 12.74
C HIS A 288 9.11 -3.35 12.22
N LEU A 289 8.92 -3.38 10.90
CA LEU A 289 7.70 -3.91 10.27
C LEU A 289 7.48 -5.39 10.62
N ALA A 290 8.49 -6.22 10.37
CA ALA A 290 8.43 -7.67 10.57
C ALA A 290 8.15 -8.06 12.02
N GLY A 291 8.70 -7.32 12.98
CA GLY A 291 8.45 -7.51 14.42
C GLY A 291 6.97 -7.38 14.79
N ARG A 292 6.29 -6.34 14.26
CA ARG A 292 4.85 -6.11 14.53
C ARG A 292 3.98 -7.13 13.81
N VAL A 293 4.35 -7.52 12.59
CA VAL A 293 3.67 -8.63 11.90
C VAL A 293 3.78 -9.91 12.73
N GLY A 294 4.95 -10.24 13.25
CA GLY A 294 5.15 -11.40 14.14
C GLY A 294 4.33 -11.32 15.42
N TRP A 295 4.21 -10.13 16.03
CA TRP A 295 3.35 -9.92 17.20
C TRP A 295 1.86 -10.06 16.87
N ALA A 296 1.40 -9.50 15.75
CA ALA A 296 0.02 -9.64 15.29
C ALA A 296 -0.34 -11.11 15.03
N LEU A 297 0.51 -11.85 14.32
CA LEU A 297 0.29 -13.27 14.04
C LEU A 297 0.22 -14.10 15.33
N ARG A 298 1.07 -13.80 16.32
CA ARG A 298 1.02 -14.45 17.63
C ARG A 298 -0.28 -14.13 18.37
N ASP A 299 -0.66 -12.85 18.48
CA ASP A 299 -1.87 -12.41 19.19
C ASP A 299 -3.14 -12.97 18.55
N LEU A 300 -3.23 -12.99 17.22
CA LEU A 300 -4.34 -13.62 16.49
C LEU A 300 -4.42 -15.12 16.76
N LYS A 301 -3.26 -15.82 16.72
CA LYS A 301 -3.20 -17.26 17.03
C LYS A 301 -3.65 -17.56 18.46
N GLU A 302 -3.23 -16.75 19.44
CA GLU A 302 -3.66 -16.87 20.85
C GLU A 302 -5.17 -16.64 21.01
N LYS A 303 -5.76 -15.75 20.20
CA LYS A 303 -7.21 -15.49 20.15
C LYS A 303 -8.00 -16.50 19.30
N GLY A 304 -7.36 -17.57 18.82
CA GLY A 304 -8.00 -18.62 18.02
C GLY A 304 -8.24 -18.27 16.54
N SER A 305 -7.69 -17.16 16.05
CA SER A 305 -7.76 -16.76 14.64
C SER A 305 -6.47 -17.16 13.92
N ARG A 306 -6.54 -18.13 13.01
CA ARG A 306 -5.38 -18.55 12.21
C ARG A 306 -5.36 -17.81 10.88
N VAL A 307 -4.36 -16.95 10.70
CA VAL A 307 -4.08 -16.29 9.41
C VAL A 307 -3.06 -17.10 8.62
N GLY A 308 -3.44 -17.52 7.41
CA GLY A 308 -2.56 -18.28 6.52
C GLY A 308 -1.77 -17.43 5.52
N THR A 309 -2.14 -16.17 5.32
CA THR A 309 -1.53 -15.30 4.31
C THR A 309 -1.25 -13.91 4.85
N LEU A 310 -0.03 -13.41 4.57
CA LEU A 310 0.34 -12.01 4.70
C LEU A 310 0.52 -11.42 3.31
N ILE A 311 -0.21 -10.34 3.06
CA ILE A 311 -0.15 -9.55 1.83
C ILE A 311 0.76 -8.35 2.10
N GLY A 312 1.75 -8.10 1.24
CA GLY A 312 2.48 -6.83 1.21
C GLY A 312 2.07 -6.03 -0.02
N SER A 313 1.47 -4.86 0.17
CA SER A 313 1.10 -3.94 -0.93
C SER A 313 1.53 -2.50 -0.64
N GLY A 314 1.50 -1.67 -1.68
CA GLY A 314 2.07 -0.32 -1.67
C GLY A 314 3.46 -0.26 -2.31
N GLY A 315 3.92 0.95 -2.64
CA GLY A 315 5.17 1.16 -3.37
C GLY A 315 6.41 0.55 -2.70
N VAL A 316 6.49 0.58 -1.37
CA VAL A 316 7.63 0.02 -0.62
C VAL A 316 7.60 -1.51 -0.62
N ALA A 317 6.44 -2.14 -0.78
CA ALA A 317 6.33 -3.60 -0.93
C ALA A 317 6.99 -4.13 -2.22
N SER A 318 7.34 -3.25 -3.17
CA SER A 318 8.14 -3.62 -4.35
C SER A 318 9.62 -3.84 -4.05
N ASN A 319 10.11 -3.37 -2.89
CA ASN A 319 11.49 -3.53 -2.47
C ASN A 319 11.80 -5.01 -2.19
N ALA A 320 12.76 -5.58 -2.91
CA ALA A 320 13.09 -7.00 -2.80
C ALA A 320 13.82 -7.30 -1.49
N TYR A 321 14.60 -6.37 -0.96
CA TYR A 321 15.22 -6.53 0.36
C TYR A 321 14.18 -6.61 1.50
N LEU A 322 13.10 -5.82 1.46
CA LEU A 322 11.97 -5.93 2.39
C LEU A 322 11.34 -7.33 2.35
N ARG A 323 11.14 -7.88 1.14
CA ARG A 323 10.57 -9.22 0.97
C ARG A 323 11.46 -10.29 1.61
N THR A 324 12.78 -10.18 1.42
CA THR A 324 13.77 -11.05 2.07
C THR A 324 13.74 -10.91 3.58
N VAL A 325 13.73 -9.67 4.10
CA VAL A 325 13.68 -9.41 5.54
C VAL A 325 12.41 -9.99 6.16
N LEU A 326 11.23 -9.73 5.57
CA LEU A 326 9.95 -10.28 6.05
C LEU A 326 9.95 -11.81 6.05
N GLY A 327 10.34 -12.44 4.95
CA GLY A 327 10.37 -13.91 4.83
C GLY A 327 11.28 -14.57 5.84
N SER A 328 12.53 -14.11 5.92
CA SER A 328 13.53 -14.64 6.86
C SER A 328 13.13 -14.38 8.32
N PHE A 329 12.60 -13.19 8.63
CA PHE A 329 12.17 -12.83 9.98
C PHE A 329 10.98 -13.68 10.46
N LEU A 330 9.94 -13.82 9.64
CA LEU A 330 8.78 -14.64 9.99
C LEU A 330 9.15 -16.12 10.14
N THR A 331 10.03 -16.63 9.27
CA THR A 331 10.57 -17.99 9.40
C THR A 331 11.29 -18.18 10.73
N ALA A 332 12.21 -17.28 11.07
CA ALA A 332 12.96 -17.31 12.33
C ALA A 332 12.07 -17.20 13.57
N ARG A 333 10.91 -16.55 13.46
CA ARG A 333 9.90 -16.42 14.53
C ARG A 333 8.85 -17.54 14.54
N GLY A 334 9.01 -18.58 13.72
CA GLY A 334 8.16 -19.76 13.73
C GLY A 334 6.88 -19.65 12.89
N PHE A 335 6.79 -18.66 11.99
CA PHE A 335 5.65 -18.42 11.09
C PHE A 335 5.95 -18.84 9.64
N LYS A 336 6.71 -19.93 9.45
CA LYS A 336 7.07 -20.45 8.12
C LYS A 336 5.87 -20.93 7.29
N ASP A 337 4.74 -21.18 7.93
CA ASP A 337 3.48 -21.60 7.30
C ASP A 337 2.64 -20.44 6.79
N VAL A 338 3.01 -19.19 7.09
CA VAL A 338 2.34 -18.01 6.56
C VAL A 338 2.84 -17.72 5.15
N LYS A 339 1.95 -17.81 4.16
CA LYS A 339 2.25 -17.48 2.77
C LYS A 339 2.44 -15.97 2.62
N LEU A 340 3.58 -15.56 2.06
CA LEU A 340 3.81 -14.17 1.66
C LEU A 340 3.32 -13.93 0.23
N THR A 341 2.48 -12.93 0.04
CA THR A 341 1.95 -12.54 -1.27
C THR A 341 2.22 -11.07 -1.53
N PHE A 342 2.85 -10.76 -2.66
CA PHE A 342 3.15 -9.39 -3.08
C PHE A 342 2.60 -9.19 -4.50
N PRO A 343 1.67 -8.27 -4.73
CA PRO A 343 1.22 -7.95 -6.08
C PRO A 343 2.37 -7.46 -6.98
N PRO A 344 2.19 -7.53 -8.31
CA PRO A 344 3.06 -6.83 -9.26
C PRO A 344 3.14 -5.33 -8.94
N VAL A 345 4.25 -4.69 -9.31
CA VAL A 345 4.55 -3.30 -8.91
C VAL A 345 3.50 -2.33 -9.46
N GLU A 346 3.08 -2.55 -10.70
CA GLU A 346 2.06 -1.82 -11.43
C GLU A 346 0.67 -1.87 -10.76
N LEU A 347 0.41 -2.90 -9.96
CA LEU A 347 -0.83 -3.05 -9.19
C LEU A 347 -0.66 -2.71 -7.70
N CYS A 348 0.58 -2.60 -7.21
CA CYS A 348 0.89 -2.15 -5.84
C CYS A 348 0.72 -0.64 -5.64
N ALA A 349 0.93 0.16 -6.70
CA ALA A 349 0.73 1.60 -6.67
C ALA A 349 -0.75 1.97 -6.93
N ASP A 350 -1.11 3.23 -6.70
CA ASP A 350 -2.48 3.71 -6.95
C ASP A 350 -2.87 3.50 -8.43
N ASN A 351 -3.98 2.80 -8.65
CA ASN A 351 -4.50 2.46 -9.97
C ASN A 351 -6.03 2.26 -9.96
N ALA A 352 -6.68 2.37 -11.11
CA ALA A 352 -8.12 2.15 -11.22
C ALA A 352 -8.52 0.67 -11.26
N ALA A 353 -7.62 -0.25 -11.58
CA ALA A 353 -7.93 -1.67 -11.65
C ALA A 353 -8.28 -2.25 -10.26
N MET A 354 -7.57 -1.85 -9.20
CA MET A 354 -7.92 -2.24 -7.82
C MET A 354 -9.29 -1.70 -7.39
N ILE A 355 -9.65 -0.50 -7.84
CA ILE A 355 -10.96 0.12 -7.57
C ILE A 355 -12.07 -0.61 -8.32
N ALA A 356 -11.83 -0.98 -9.58
CA ALA A 356 -12.74 -1.81 -10.36
C ALA A 356 -12.97 -3.16 -9.68
N TRP A 357 -11.91 -3.86 -9.26
CA TRP A 357 -12.01 -5.16 -8.62
C TRP A 357 -12.76 -5.12 -7.28
N THR A 358 -12.41 -4.20 -6.38
CA THR A 358 -13.15 -4.04 -5.13
C THR A 358 -14.60 -3.63 -5.37
N GLY A 359 -14.84 -2.82 -6.40
CA GLY A 359 -16.18 -2.53 -6.89
C GLY A 359 -16.95 -3.79 -7.28
N ILE A 360 -16.33 -4.71 -8.02
CA ILE A 360 -16.92 -6.02 -8.39
C ILE A 360 -17.23 -6.84 -7.13
N GLU A 361 -16.27 -7.01 -6.21
CA GLU A 361 -16.51 -7.79 -4.99
C GLU A 361 -17.66 -7.21 -4.15
N MET A 362 -17.72 -5.89 -4.01
CA MET A 362 -18.82 -5.21 -3.30
C MET A 362 -20.16 -5.37 -4.04
N TYR A 363 -20.18 -5.15 -5.35
CA TYR A 363 -21.38 -5.22 -6.19
C TYR A 363 -22.00 -6.62 -6.21
N GLU A 364 -21.18 -7.66 -6.32
CA GLU A 364 -21.60 -9.06 -6.26
C GLU A 364 -22.11 -9.48 -4.88
N ASN A 365 -21.66 -8.79 -3.82
CA ASN A 365 -22.20 -8.93 -2.47
C ASN A 365 -23.40 -7.98 -2.20
N GLY A 366 -23.96 -7.41 -3.28
CA GLY A 366 -25.21 -6.64 -3.25
C GLY A 366 -25.03 -5.19 -2.86
N TRP A 367 -23.80 -4.72 -2.63
CA TRP A 367 -23.55 -3.35 -2.19
C TRP A 367 -23.49 -2.39 -3.36
N GLU A 368 -24.26 -1.31 -3.28
CA GLU A 368 -24.21 -0.16 -4.17
C GLU A 368 -24.40 1.14 -3.38
N ASN A 369 -24.20 2.30 -4.02
CA ASN A 369 -24.37 3.59 -3.39
C ASN A 369 -25.51 4.41 -3.97
N ASP A 370 -26.23 5.07 -3.07
CA ASP A 370 -27.13 6.18 -3.40
C ASP A 370 -26.33 7.34 -4.04
N LEU A 371 -26.90 7.99 -5.06
CA LEU A 371 -26.26 9.11 -5.78
C LEU A 371 -26.04 10.35 -4.91
N LYS A 372 -26.66 10.43 -3.72
CA LYS A 372 -26.37 11.46 -2.71
C LYS A 372 -25.02 11.27 -2.01
N CYS A 373 -24.31 10.15 -2.25
CA CYS A 373 -23.01 9.88 -1.64
C CYS A 373 -22.00 11.01 -1.92
N ARG A 374 -21.12 11.28 -0.95
CA ARG A 374 -20.15 12.38 -1.04
C ARG A 374 -18.74 11.85 -0.87
N ALA A 375 -17.78 12.61 -1.40
CA ALA A 375 -16.37 12.38 -1.20
C ALA A 375 -15.98 12.49 0.28
N LEU A 376 -15.27 11.49 0.77
CA LEU A 376 -14.85 11.36 2.16
C LEU A 376 -13.35 11.61 2.25
N ARG A 377 -12.97 12.77 2.81
CA ARG A 377 -11.55 13.11 3.04
C ARG A 377 -10.88 12.08 3.95
N LYS A 378 -11.57 11.71 5.02
CA LYS A 378 -11.20 10.65 5.95
C LYS A 378 -12.27 9.59 5.85
N TRP A 379 -11.84 8.35 5.70
CA TRP A 379 -12.68 7.16 5.72
C TRP A 379 -11.80 5.99 6.14
N SER A 380 -11.90 5.60 7.39
CA SER A 380 -11.13 4.49 7.95
C SER A 380 -11.56 3.18 7.30
N ILE A 381 -10.60 2.28 7.14
CA ILE A 381 -10.92 0.87 6.87
C ILE A 381 -11.29 0.13 8.17
N ASP A 382 -10.87 0.66 9.33
CA ASP A 382 -11.07 0.03 10.64
C ASP A 382 -12.53 0.10 11.08
N LEU A 383 -13.13 -1.06 11.33
CA LEU A 383 -14.49 -1.21 11.86
C LEU A 383 -14.68 -0.51 13.21
N ASN A 384 -13.62 -0.37 14.02
CA ASN A 384 -13.69 0.25 15.35
C ASN A 384 -13.41 1.76 15.33
N ALA A 385 -13.16 2.34 14.15
CA ALA A 385 -13.04 3.79 14.03
C ALA A 385 -14.40 4.48 14.22
N GLU A 386 -14.38 5.78 14.52
CA GLU A 386 -15.58 6.58 14.74
C GLU A 386 -16.56 6.58 13.55
N ASP A 387 -16.05 6.37 12.33
CA ASP A 387 -16.84 6.28 11.10
C ASP A 387 -17.36 4.86 10.80
N GLY A 388 -17.10 3.89 11.68
CA GLY A 388 -17.58 2.51 11.57
C GLY A 388 -17.01 1.71 10.39
N GLY A 389 -15.85 2.12 9.85
CA GLY A 389 -15.15 1.39 8.79
C GLY A 389 -15.85 1.46 7.43
N ILE A 390 -15.84 0.34 6.68
CA ILE A 390 -16.38 0.29 5.31
C ILE A 390 -17.87 0.62 5.26
N LEU A 391 -18.68 0.01 6.11
CA LEU A 391 -20.14 0.13 6.07
C LEU A 391 -20.70 1.19 7.03
N GLY A 392 -19.89 1.78 7.90
CA GLY A 392 -20.35 2.80 8.85
C GLY A 392 -20.65 4.16 8.22
N VAL A 393 -20.25 4.38 6.97
CA VAL A 393 -20.55 5.61 6.22
C VAL A 393 -21.92 5.57 5.55
N ASP A 394 -22.51 6.74 5.36
CA ASP A 394 -23.83 6.87 4.74
C ASP A 394 -23.87 6.40 3.27
N CYS A 395 -25.09 6.28 2.74
CA CYS A 395 -25.38 6.05 1.31
C CYS A 395 -25.06 4.65 0.78
N TRP A 396 -24.79 3.65 1.62
CA TRP A 396 -24.86 2.26 1.19
C TRP A 396 -26.32 1.82 0.99
N ARG A 397 -26.56 1.05 -0.06
CA ARG A 397 -27.78 0.29 -0.31
C ARG A 397 -27.38 -1.16 -0.54
N LYS A 398 -28.17 -2.09 0.01
CA LYS A 398 -27.98 -3.51 -0.21
C LYS A 398 -29.11 -4.02 -1.10
N ARG A 399 -28.77 -4.58 -2.25
CA ARG A 399 -29.69 -5.24 -3.16
C ARG A 399 -30.00 -6.64 -2.64
N ASP A 400 -31.20 -7.12 -2.93
CA ASP A 400 -31.54 -8.52 -2.81
C ASP A 400 -30.86 -9.27 -3.98
N ILE A 401 -30.10 -10.32 -3.66
CA ILE A 401 -29.26 -11.07 -4.61
C ILE A 401 -29.76 -12.50 -4.73
#